data_AF-A0A3B8ZRK6-F1
#
_entry.id   AF-A0A3B8ZRK6-F1
#
_cell.length_a   1.000
_cell.length_b   1.000
_cell.length_c   1.000
_cell.angle_alpha   90.00
_cell.angle_beta   90.00
_cell.angle_gamma   90.00
#
_symmetry.space_group_name_H-M   'P 1'
#
loop_
_entity.id
_entity.type
_entity.pdbx_description
1 polymer ?
#
loop_
_entity_poly.entity_id
_entity_poly.type
_entity_poly.pdbx_seq_one_letter_code
_entity_poly.pdbx_strand_id
1 'polypeptide(L)'
;MTDSFSYFTPQFLTKVDRETAMSLPAIVRSRNLIAGTIASIPLHLYRKSTDERIGSPKWLEQPSISQPRSVTIAWTIDSLLFNGVAYWRVLEVYEDDGRPARFEWIAPQRVSVTADPDNYYVTQYFVDGKQVPMSGLGSLVTFQGLSEGILNTGAQIIW
;
A
#
# COMPACT_ATOMS: atom_id res chain seq x y z
N MET A 1 -19.56 -5.26 -32.93
CA MET A 1 -18.18 -5.28 -32.41
C MET A 1 -17.95 -3.89 -31.83
N THR A 2 -18.34 -3.67 -30.58
CA THR A 2 -18.16 -2.38 -29.90
C THR A 2 -16.84 -2.48 -29.16
N ASP A 3 -15.82 -1.82 -29.69
CA ASP A 3 -14.53 -1.69 -29.02
C ASP A 3 -14.76 -0.96 -27.70
N SER A 4 -14.79 -1.73 -26.60
CA SER A 4 -14.75 -1.18 -25.26
C SER A 4 -13.37 -0.57 -25.07
N PHE A 5 -13.26 0.74 -25.30
CA PHE A 5 -12.13 1.51 -24.81
C PHE A 5 -12.16 1.42 -23.28
N SER A 6 -11.42 0.45 -22.72
CA SER A 6 -11.13 0.42 -21.29
C SER A 6 -10.28 1.64 -21.00
N TYR A 7 -10.90 2.67 -20.43
CA TYR A 7 -10.20 3.81 -19.87
C TYR A 7 -9.35 3.29 -18.71
N PHE A 8 -8.08 2.99 -19.00
CA PHE A 8 -7.06 2.80 -17.96
C PHE A 8 -6.76 4.17 -17.36
N THR A 9 -7.55 4.58 -16.39
CA THR A 9 -7.30 5.80 -15.63
C THR A 9 -6.36 5.44 -14.47
N PRO A 10 -5.10 5.88 -14.47
CA PRO A 10 -4.34 5.87 -13.22
C PRO A 10 -5.08 6.79 -12.25
N GLN A 11 -5.67 6.23 -11.20
CA GLN A 11 -6.47 6.99 -10.23
C GLN A 11 -5.60 7.95 -9.39
N PHE A 12 -4.28 7.91 -9.56
CA PHE A 12 -3.30 8.68 -8.79
C PHE A 12 -2.37 9.48 -9.71
N LEU A 13 -2.95 10.30 -10.59
CA LEU A 13 -2.21 11.41 -11.18
C LEU A 13 -2.04 12.47 -10.10
N THR A 14 -0.95 12.36 -9.35
CA THR A 14 -0.61 13.31 -8.29
C THR A 14 -0.26 14.66 -8.89
N LYS A 15 -0.67 15.75 -8.24
CA LYS A 15 -0.37 17.11 -8.72
C LYS A 15 1.13 17.44 -8.70
N VAL A 16 1.88 16.80 -7.81
CA VAL A 16 3.33 16.93 -7.69
C VAL A 16 3.95 15.54 -7.55
N ASP A 17 5.12 15.34 -8.14
CA ASP A 17 5.86 14.09 -8.03
C ASP A 17 6.55 13.95 -6.67
N ARG A 18 6.65 12.70 -6.20
CA ARG A 18 7.35 12.38 -4.96
C ARG A 18 8.81 12.84 -4.98
N GLU A 19 9.48 12.73 -6.12
CA GLU A 19 10.87 13.16 -6.27
C GLU A 19 11.03 14.66 -5.98
N THR A 20 10.14 15.49 -6.56
CA THR A 20 10.08 16.93 -6.28
C THR A 20 9.81 17.20 -4.80
N ALA A 21 8.84 16.51 -4.19
CA ALA A 21 8.56 16.67 -2.76
C ALA A 21 9.76 16.27 -1.87
N MET A 22 10.50 15.23 -2.25
CA MET A 22 11.68 14.74 -1.53
C MET A 22 12.93 15.59 -1.76
N SER A 23 12.90 16.55 -2.69
CA SER A 23 13.96 17.56 -2.81
C SER A 23 13.95 18.56 -1.65
N LEU A 24 12.82 18.72 -0.96
CA LEU A 24 12.66 19.64 0.17
C LEU A 24 13.16 19.00 1.48
N PRO A 25 14.22 19.53 2.13
CA PRO A 25 14.81 18.90 3.32
C PRO A 25 13.84 18.78 4.50
N ALA A 26 12.89 19.73 4.61
CA ALA A 26 11.85 19.70 5.64
C ALA A 26 10.92 18.49 5.49
N ILE A 27 10.57 18.12 4.25
CA ILE A 27 9.73 16.96 3.96
C ILE A 27 10.51 15.68 4.22
N VAL A 28 11.76 15.59 3.75
CA VAL A 28 12.63 14.42 3.99
C VAL A 28 12.78 14.15 5.49
N ARG A 29 13.04 15.20 6.29
CA ARG A 29 13.19 15.06 7.74
C ARG A 29 11.88 14.58 8.39
N SER A 30 10.76 15.21 8.04
CA SER A 30 9.44 14.86 8.59
C SER A 30 9.05 13.43 8.25
N ARG A 31 9.21 13.02 6.98
CA ARG A 31 9.00 11.65 6.53
C ARG A 31 9.86 10.66 7.30
N ASN A 32 11.16 10.94 7.44
CA ASN A 32 12.08 10.03 8.14
C ASN A 32 11.73 9.88 9.62
N LEU A 33 11.29 10.95 10.27
CA LEU A 33 10.80 10.89 11.65
C LEU A 33 9.54 10.02 11.76
N ILE A 34 8.52 10.28 10.94
CA ILE A 34 7.24 9.56 11.02
C ILE A 34 7.40 8.09 10.61
N ALA A 35 7.89 7.84 9.40
CA ALA A 35 8.03 6.49 8.86
C ALA A 35 9.06 5.68 9.64
N GLY A 36 10.17 6.30 10.06
CA GLY A 36 11.20 5.64 10.87
C GLY A 36 10.69 5.25 12.26
N THR A 37 9.94 6.14 12.92
CA THR A 37 9.36 5.84 14.24
C THR A 37 8.36 4.71 14.14
N ILE A 38 7.39 4.78 13.22
CA ILE A 38 6.36 3.74 13.08
C ILE A 38 6.97 2.39 12.69
N ALA A 39 7.94 2.38 11.77
CA ALA A 39 8.63 1.16 11.35
C ALA A 39 9.45 0.49 12.48
N SER A 40 9.86 1.25 13.48
CA SER A 40 10.60 0.73 14.64
C SER A 40 9.70 0.04 15.67
N ILE A 41 8.40 0.37 15.69
CA ILE A 41 7.46 -0.18 16.67
C ILE A 41 7.24 -1.67 16.37
N PRO A 42 7.48 -2.57 17.36
CA PRO A 42 7.18 -3.98 17.20
C PRO A 42 5.68 -4.23 17.18
N LEU A 43 5.26 -5.13 16.27
CA LEU A 43 3.88 -5.61 16.21
C LEU A 43 3.77 -6.95 16.95
N HIS A 44 2.71 -7.10 17.73
CA HIS A 44 2.41 -8.30 18.50
C HIS A 44 0.95 -8.70 18.29
N LEU A 45 0.70 -10.01 18.27
CA LEU A 45 -0.63 -10.58 18.14
C LEU A 45 -1.18 -10.94 19.52
N TYR A 46 -2.35 -10.42 19.84
CA TYR A 46 -3.06 -10.68 21.09
C TYR A 46 -4.41 -11.34 20.83
N ARG A 47 -4.78 -12.31 21.66
CA ARG A 47 -6.11 -12.92 21.63
C ARG A 47 -7.09 -12.00 22.36
N LYS A 48 -8.05 -11.42 21.64
CA LYS A 48 -9.05 -10.49 22.20
C LYS A 48 -9.81 -11.01 23.43
N SER A 49 -10.05 -12.31 23.54
CA SER A 49 -10.84 -12.90 24.64
C SER A 49 -10.07 -13.08 25.95
N THR A 50 -8.74 -13.20 25.90
CA THR A 50 -7.90 -13.54 27.07
C THR A 50 -6.76 -12.55 27.29
N ASP A 51 -6.57 -11.64 26.33
CA ASP A 51 -5.44 -10.71 26.24
C ASP A 51 -4.06 -11.40 26.25
N GLU A 52 -4.03 -12.70 25.99
CA GLU A 52 -2.80 -13.47 25.91
C GLU A 52 -2.07 -13.19 24.60
N ARG A 53 -0.75 -13.03 24.70
CA ARG A 53 0.14 -12.90 23.53
C ARG A 53 0.24 -14.25 22.84
N ILE A 54 -0.12 -14.29 21.56
CA ILE A 54 0.01 -15.47 20.71
C ILE A 54 1.35 -15.41 19.95
N GLY A 55 1.81 -16.56 19.48
CA GLY A 55 2.91 -16.66 18.51
C GLY A 55 2.69 -15.73 17.32
N SER A 56 3.76 -15.06 16.87
CA SER A 56 3.70 -14.11 15.78
C SER A 56 3.67 -14.86 14.45
N PRO A 57 2.66 -14.64 13.59
CA PRO A 57 2.67 -15.24 12.26
C PRO A 57 3.83 -14.66 11.44
N LYS A 58 4.29 -15.42 10.44
CA LYS A 58 5.43 -15.06 9.57
C LYS A 58 5.32 -13.65 9.02
N TRP A 59 4.13 -13.25 8.57
CA TRP A 59 3.92 -11.92 8.01
C TRP A 59 4.07 -10.79 9.03
N LEU A 60 3.84 -11.04 10.33
CA LEU A 60 3.96 -10.04 11.40
C LEU A 60 5.43 -9.73 11.72
N GLU A 61 6.26 -10.76 11.66
CA GLU A 61 7.70 -10.65 11.89
C GLU A 61 8.42 -10.14 10.65
N GLN A 62 8.07 -10.68 9.48
CA GLN A 62 8.67 -10.32 8.20
C GLN A 62 7.62 -10.44 7.08
N PRO A 63 6.89 -9.35 6.77
CA PRO A 63 5.87 -9.36 5.73
C PRO A 63 6.46 -9.75 4.37
N SER A 64 7.62 -9.19 4.02
CA SER A 64 8.25 -9.37 2.72
C SER A 64 9.54 -10.16 2.81
N ILE A 65 9.73 -11.13 1.92
CA ILE A 65 10.93 -11.97 1.90
C ILE A 65 12.17 -11.20 1.44
N SER A 66 11.99 -10.20 0.57
CA SER A 66 13.08 -9.46 -0.08
C SER A 66 13.62 -8.31 0.77
N GLN A 67 12.97 -7.96 1.89
CA GLN A 67 13.35 -6.81 2.69
C GLN A 67 12.95 -6.97 4.17
N PRO A 68 13.66 -6.30 5.11
CA PRO A 68 13.30 -6.31 6.52
C PRO A 68 11.92 -5.68 6.78
N ARG A 69 11.25 -6.10 7.86
CA ARG A 69 9.96 -5.55 8.28
C ARG A 69 9.95 -4.04 8.39
N SER A 70 10.97 -3.46 9.01
CA SER A 70 11.08 -2.00 9.18
C SER A 70 11.03 -1.27 7.83
N VAL A 71 11.69 -1.82 6.81
CA VAL A 71 11.70 -1.24 5.46
C VAL A 71 10.32 -1.35 4.80
N THR A 72 9.67 -2.52 4.89
CA THR A 72 8.30 -2.70 4.35
C THR A 72 7.30 -1.75 5.01
N ILE A 73 7.34 -1.63 6.33
CA ILE A 73 6.45 -0.73 7.07
C ILE A 73 6.76 0.73 6.73
N ALA A 74 8.04 1.12 6.67
CA ALA A 74 8.42 2.49 6.31
C ALA A 74 7.89 2.89 4.92
N TRP A 75 7.98 2.02 3.92
CA TRP A 75 7.42 2.27 2.58
C TRP A 75 5.90 2.26 2.54
N THR A 76 5.27 1.47 3.39
CA THR A 76 3.80 1.48 3.53
C THR A 76 3.33 2.83 4.08
N ILE A 77 3.98 3.32 5.14
CA ILE A 77 3.68 4.64 5.71
C ILE A 77 4.04 5.77 4.73
N ASP A 78 5.17 5.68 4.03
CA ASP A 78 5.55 6.63 2.98
C ASP A 78 4.45 6.74 1.91
N SER A 79 3.96 5.60 1.44
CA SER A 79 2.91 5.53 0.43
C SER A 79 1.61 6.18 0.92
N LEU A 80 1.21 5.92 2.17
CA LEU A 80 0.06 6.55 2.81
C LEU A 80 0.23 8.06 2.98
N LEU A 81 1.42 8.53 3.38
CA LEU A 81 1.69 9.97 3.54
C LEU A 81 1.64 10.72 2.21
N PHE A 82 2.26 10.17 1.17
CA PHE A 82 2.38 10.87 -0.11
C PHE A 82 1.16 10.71 -1.00
N ASN A 83 0.56 9.51 -1.05
CA ASN A 83 -0.47 9.16 -2.03
C ASN A 83 -1.83 8.85 -1.38
N GLY A 84 -1.92 8.83 -0.05
CA GLY A 84 -3.16 8.48 0.66
C GLY A 84 -3.52 7.00 0.60
N VAL A 85 -2.71 6.17 -0.06
CA VAL A 85 -2.96 4.73 -0.24
C VAL A 85 -1.66 3.95 -0.22
N ALA A 86 -1.70 2.70 0.22
CA ALA A 86 -0.61 1.74 0.05
C ALA A 86 -1.14 0.38 -0.38
N TYR A 87 -0.30 -0.39 -1.07
CA TYR A 87 -0.67 -1.68 -1.64
C TYR A 87 0.33 -2.76 -1.27
N TRP A 88 -0.17 -3.89 -0.77
CA TRP A 88 0.60 -5.11 -0.59
C TRP A 88 0.06 -6.21 -1.48
N ARG A 89 0.91 -6.88 -2.24
CA ARG A 89 0.56 -8.06 -3.03
C ARG A 89 0.77 -9.33 -2.22
N VAL A 90 -0.22 -10.22 -2.21
CA VAL A 90 -0.10 -11.53 -1.56
C VAL A 90 0.81 -12.44 -2.39
N LEU A 91 1.91 -12.91 -1.81
CA LEU A 91 2.86 -13.81 -2.48
C LEU A 91 2.73 -15.27 -2.04
N GLU A 92 2.35 -15.50 -0.79
CA GLU A 92 2.18 -16.83 -0.21
C GLU A 92 0.97 -16.84 0.71
N VAL A 93 0.33 -18.00 0.81
CA VAL A 93 -0.75 -18.29 1.76
C VAL A 93 -0.36 -19.48 2.62
N TYR A 94 -0.86 -19.55 3.86
CA TYR A 94 -0.71 -20.73 4.69
C TYR A 94 -1.50 -21.90 4.12
N GLU A 95 -0.89 -23.09 4.10
CA GLU A 95 -1.52 -24.30 3.56
C GLU A 95 -2.74 -24.73 4.39
N ASP A 96 -2.70 -24.50 5.71
CA ASP A 96 -3.72 -24.98 6.63
C ASP A 96 -5.02 -24.16 6.58
N ASP A 97 -4.92 -22.83 6.49
CA ASP A 97 -6.08 -21.91 6.63
C ASP A 97 -6.28 -20.95 5.46
N GLY A 98 -5.41 -21.00 4.45
CA GLY A 98 -5.47 -20.16 3.26
C GLY A 98 -5.22 -18.66 3.53
N ARG A 99 -4.84 -18.27 4.75
CA ARG A 99 -4.58 -16.87 5.08
C ARG A 99 -3.28 -16.41 4.43
N PRO A 100 -3.18 -15.13 4.02
CA PRO A 100 -1.93 -14.57 3.52
C PRO A 100 -0.77 -14.71 4.52
N ALA A 101 0.33 -15.29 4.06
CA ALA A 101 1.53 -15.57 4.85
C ALA A 101 2.70 -14.63 4.50
N ARG A 102 2.77 -14.16 3.25
CA ARG A 102 3.78 -13.21 2.77
C ARG A 102 3.23 -12.20 1.80
N PHE A 103 3.88 -11.05 1.80
CA PHE A 103 3.48 -9.88 1.04
C PHE A 103 4.66 -9.22 0.33
N GLU A 104 4.35 -8.49 -0.73
CA GLU A 104 5.26 -7.57 -1.39
C GLU A 104 4.64 -6.18 -1.42
N TRP A 105 5.38 -5.16 -0.98
CA TRP A 105 4.93 -3.79 -1.16
C TRP A 105 4.99 -3.41 -2.64
N ILE A 106 3.90 -2.87 -3.18
CA ILE A 106 3.83 -2.37 -4.55
C ILE A 106 3.74 -0.86 -4.51
N ALA A 107 4.57 -0.19 -5.30
CA ALA A 107 4.54 1.25 -5.45
C ALA A 107 3.16 1.71 -5.96
N PRO A 108 2.52 2.71 -5.34
CA PRO A 108 1.20 3.18 -5.77
C PRO A 108 1.10 3.56 -7.26
N GLN A 109 2.18 4.09 -7.83
CA GLN A 109 2.25 4.49 -9.24
C GLN A 109 2.16 3.30 -10.21
N ARG A 110 2.46 2.09 -9.75
CA ARG A 110 2.36 0.85 -10.54
C ARG A 110 0.97 0.24 -10.53
N VAL A 111 0.08 0.74 -9.68
CA VAL A 111 -1.29 0.23 -9.50
C VAL A 111 -2.27 1.10 -10.26
N SER A 112 -3.08 0.48 -11.10
CA SER A 112 -4.25 1.12 -11.72
C SER A 112 -5.50 0.31 -11.42
N VAL A 113 -6.67 0.94 -11.54
CA VAL A 113 -7.95 0.31 -11.23
C VAL A 113 -8.95 0.51 -12.35
N THR A 114 -9.91 -0.39 -12.42
CA THR A 114 -11.17 -0.18 -13.13
C THR A 114 -12.28 -0.18 -12.10
N ALA A 115 -13.16 0.83 -12.19
CA ALA A 115 -14.36 0.92 -11.38
C ALA A 115 -15.57 0.41 -12.16
N ASP A 116 -16.70 0.26 -11.48
CA ASP A 116 -18.00 0.06 -12.11
C ASP A 116 -18.39 1.29 -12.97
N PRO A 117 -19.40 1.17 -13.86
CA PRO A 117 -19.81 2.27 -14.72
C PRO A 117 -20.20 3.55 -13.96
N ASP A 118 -20.65 3.42 -12.72
CA ASP A 118 -21.07 4.51 -11.85
C ASP A 118 -19.93 5.05 -10.94
N ASN A 119 -18.72 4.46 -11.01
CA ASN A 119 -17.54 4.80 -10.20
C ASN A 119 -17.70 4.70 -8.68
N TYR A 120 -18.60 3.85 -8.19
CA TYR A 120 -18.76 3.57 -6.75
C TYR A 120 -17.85 2.47 -6.24
N TYR A 121 -17.54 1.47 -7.07
CA TYR A 121 -16.82 0.28 -6.63
C TYR A 121 -15.67 -0.07 -7.57
N VAL A 122 -14.50 -0.37 -7.00
CA VAL A 122 -13.39 -0.94 -7.77
C VAL A 122 -13.75 -2.38 -8.14
N THR A 123 -13.88 -2.63 -9.44
CA THR A 123 -14.16 -3.97 -9.99
C THR A 123 -12.89 -4.75 -10.24
N GLN A 124 -11.78 -4.07 -10.52
CA GLN A 124 -10.54 -4.72 -10.90
C GLN A 124 -9.30 -3.88 -10.56
N TYR A 125 -8.24 -4.53 -10.10
CA TYR A 125 -6.90 -3.95 -9.95
C TYR A 125 -5.95 -4.45 -11.04
N PHE A 126 -4.95 -3.64 -11.36
CA PHE A 126 -3.86 -3.97 -12.27
C PHE A 126 -2.54 -3.55 -11.65
N VAL A 127 -1.49 -4.34 -11.88
CA VAL A 127 -0.10 -4.00 -11.54
C VAL A 127 0.72 -4.03 -12.82
N ASP A 128 1.35 -2.90 -13.16
CA ASP A 128 2.07 -2.71 -14.43
C ASP A 128 1.22 -3.07 -15.66
N GLY A 129 -0.06 -2.70 -15.64
CA GLY A 129 -1.03 -3.00 -16.70
C GLY A 129 -1.51 -4.46 -16.73
N LYS A 130 -1.03 -5.33 -15.86
CA LYS A 130 -1.49 -6.73 -15.76
C LYS A 130 -2.56 -6.88 -14.70
N GLN A 131 -3.67 -7.50 -15.07
CA GLN A 131 -4.77 -7.78 -14.15
C GLN A 131 -4.30 -8.68 -13.00
N VAL A 132 -4.68 -8.33 -11.77
CA VAL A 132 -4.41 -9.14 -10.57
C VAL A 132 -5.71 -9.65 -9.96
N PRO A 133 -5.74 -10.84 -9.32
CA PRO A 133 -6.95 -11.32 -8.67
C PRO A 133 -7.50 -10.34 -7.63
N MET A 134 -8.82 -10.30 -7.44
CA MET A 134 -9.45 -9.48 -6.39
C MET A 134 -9.32 -10.11 -4.99
N SER A 135 -9.01 -11.40 -4.90
CA SER A 135 -8.80 -12.12 -3.65
C SER A 135 -7.81 -13.28 -3.82
N GLY A 136 -7.22 -13.73 -2.71
CA GLY A 136 -6.35 -14.89 -2.66
C GLY A 136 -4.91 -14.61 -3.12
N LEU A 137 -4.27 -15.63 -3.70
CA LEU A 137 -2.88 -15.54 -4.12
C LEU A 137 -2.71 -14.54 -5.26
N GLY A 138 -1.75 -13.62 -5.11
CA GLY A 138 -1.46 -12.60 -6.11
C GLY A 138 -2.39 -11.37 -6.06
N SER A 139 -3.42 -11.36 -5.21
CA SER A 139 -4.30 -10.20 -5.03
C SER A 139 -3.62 -9.06 -4.27
N LEU A 140 -4.23 -7.88 -4.29
CA LEU A 140 -3.78 -6.72 -3.53
C LEU A 140 -4.57 -6.56 -2.24
N VAL A 141 -3.85 -6.30 -1.15
CA VAL A 141 -4.35 -5.72 0.09
C VAL A 141 -4.16 -4.22 0.00
N THR A 142 -5.23 -3.47 0.22
CA THR A 142 -5.23 -2.01 0.16
C THR A 142 -5.24 -1.42 1.55
N PHE A 143 -4.41 -0.40 1.77
CA PHE A 143 -4.42 0.41 2.98
C PHE A 143 -4.89 1.81 2.59
N GLN A 144 -5.95 2.28 3.24
CA GLN A 144 -6.50 3.61 3.00
C GLN A 144 -6.00 4.57 4.07
N GLY A 145 -5.45 5.69 3.64
CA GLY A 145 -5.08 6.81 4.49
C GLY A 145 -6.30 7.63 4.88
N LEU A 146 -6.12 8.48 5.89
CA LEU A 146 -7.16 9.44 6.32
C LEU A 146 -7.24 10.68 5.41
N SER A 147 -6.35 10.78 4.42
CA SER A 147 -6.27 11.90 3.48
C SER A 147 -5.82 11.38 2.11
N GLU A 148 -6.01 12.19 1.08
CA GLU A 148 -5.58 11.93 -0.30
C GLU A 148 -4.05 11.97 -0.52
N GLY A 149 -3.28 12.19 0.54
CA GLY A 149 -1.83 12.32 0.50
C GLY A 149 -1.33 13.74 0.23
N ILE A 150 -0.10 14.02 0.67
CA ILE A 150 0.49 15.37 0.58
C ILE A 150 0.84 15.79 -0.85
N LEU A 151 0.97 14.84 -1.78
CA LEU A 151 1.21 15.15 -3.19
C LEU A 151 0.00 15.77 -3.89
N ASN A 152 -1.20 15.60 -3.33
CA ASN A 152 -2.43 16.20 -3.82
C ASN A 152 -2.83 17.43 -3.01
N THR A 153 -2.79 17.32 -1.69
CA THR A 153 -3.24 18.36 -0.76
C THR A 153 -2.21 19.47 -0.54
N GLY A 154 -0.93 19.13 -0.49
CA GLY A 154 0.19 20.06 -0.28
C GLY A 154 0.81 20.61 -1.57
N ALA A 155 0.26 20.25 -2.74
CA ALA A 155 0.85 20.52 -4.05
C ALA A 155 1.24 21.99 -4.27
N GLN A 156 0.39 22.94 -3.85
CA GLN A 156 0.63 24.37 -4.04
C GLN A 156 1.78 24.94 -3.19
N ILE A 157 2.19 24.24 -2.14
CA ILE A 157 3.28 24.67 -1.26
C ILE A 157 4.61 24.01 -1.68
N ILE A 158 4.53 22.82 -2.28
CA ILE A 158 5.70 22.05 -2.72
C ILE A 158 6.24 22.56 -4.07
N TRP A 159 5.40 23.17 -4.89
CA TRP A 159 5.73 23.72 -6.21
C TRP A 159 6.22 25.17 -6.15
#